data_AF-A0A940V486-F1
#
_entry.id   AF-A0A940V486-F1
#
_cell.length_a   1.000
_cell.length_b   1.000
_cell.length_c   1.000
_cell.angle_alpha   90.00
_cell.angle_beta   90.00
_cell.angle_gamma   90.00
#
_symmetry.space_group_name_H-M   'P 1'
#
loop_
_entity.id
_entity.type
_entity.pdbx_description
1 polymer ?
#
loop_
_entity_poly.entity_id
_entity_poly.type
_entity_poly.pdbx_seq_one_letter_code
_entity_poly.pdbx_strand_id
1 'polypeptide(L)'
;RLVVEERMNKLADYTETVAVNNMELQDQSIGIITSGISYQYVKEALPTASVLKLGLTNPLPSGLIKEFAAKVDKLYVVEELEPYMENEVRRLGINVIGKELFPPYGELSVRMVYEKISGQPGITVAPAFDSPIRPPVMCPGCPHRGIFYTLKQLKLIVSGDIGCYTLGAMAPLEAMDTTICMGASISAGLGMIKAHPEMAENMVAVIGDSTFLHSGITGLMDVVYNGGNLTTLILDNSITAMTGHQENPATGKTLMGQTAPQVDFVALCKAIGVKRITEVDPFDLETVKNVIKTEIAVPEPSVIIARRPCALIIKNTEKPLQVQDCTGCKMCLKLGCPALSFDKENKTILVDQALCTGCGLCIDVCKFKALRKAGDDNVKNN
;
A
#
# COMPACT_ATOMS: atom_id res chain seq x y z
N ARG A 1 31.03 14.33 -8.41
CA ARG A 1 31.37 14.45 -6.97
C ARG A 1 31.45 15.90 -6.52
N LEU A 2 32.32 16.73 -7.12
CA LEU A 2 32.42 18.18 -6.79
C LEU A 2 31.08 18.94 -6.79
N VAL A 3 30.24 18.74 -7.82
CA VAL A 3 28.90 19.36 -7.91
C VAL A 3 27.96 18.92 -6.78
N VAL A 4 28.11 17.68 -6.30
CA VAL A 4 27.32 17.16 -5.19
C VAL A 4 27.81 17.77 -3.89
N GLU A 5 29.13 17.83 -3.67
CA GLU A 5 29.73 18.46 -2.48
C GLU A 5 29.39 19.95 -2.39
N GLU A 6 29.47 20.70 -3.48
CA GLU A 6 29.06 22.10 -3.53
C GLU A 6 27.57 22.28 -3.16
N ARG A 7 26.70 21.39 -3.68
CA ARG A 7 25.27 21.40 -3.35
C ARG A 7 25.02 21.05 -1.88
N MET A 8 25.75 20.09 -1.34
CA MET A 8 25.63 19.69 0.07
C MET A 8 26.05 20.83 1.00
N ASN A 9 27.12 21.57 0.66
CA ASN A 9 27.52 22.75 1.43
C ASN A 9 26.46 23.85 1.39
N LYS A 10 25.91 24.16 0.19
CA LYS A 10 24.80 25.14 0.07
C LYS A 10 23.56 24.71 0.84
N LEU A 11 23.26 23.41 0.87
CA LEU A 11 22.15 22.87 1.67
C LEU A 11 22.43 22.97 3.16
N ALA A 12 23.67 22.73 3.61
CA ALA A 12 24.06 22.91 5.00
C ALA A 12 23.92 24.37 5.45
N ASP A 13 24.36 25.34 4.63
CA ASP A 13 24.16 26.76 4.93
C ASP A 13 22.67 27.13 4.96
N TYR A 14 21.88 26.56 4.04
CA TYR A 14 20.45 26.82 3.96
C TYR A 14 19.67 26.25 5.16
N THR A 15 20.07 25.09 5.69
CA THR A 15 19.36 24.47 6.82
C THR A 15 19.47 25.31 8.08
N GLU A 16 20.53 26.11 8.25
CA GLU A 16 20.72 26.99 9.40
C GLU A 16 19.60 28.05 9.52
N THR A 17 19.01 28.49 8.40
CA THR A 17 18.05 29.60 8.36
C THR A 17 16.69 29.24 7.78
N VAL A 18 16.47 28.00 7.35
CA VAL A 18 15.21 27.62 6.67
C VAL A 18 14.02 27.71 7.63
N ALA A 19 12.94 28.35 7.18
CA ALA A 19 11.75 28.63 7.99
C ALA A 19 11.02 27.39 8.54
N VAL A 20 11.27 26.19 7.97
CA VAL A 20 10.68 24.94 8.49
C VAL A 20 11.41 24.41 9.73
N ASN A 21 12.62 24.91 10.00
CA ASN A 21 13.30 24.70 11.28
C ASN A 21 12.80 25.77 12.26
N ASN A 22 12.24 25.34 13.39
CA ASN A 22 11.63 26.25 14.37
C ASN A 22 12.24 26.03 15.75
N MET A 23 12.73 27.11 16.36
CA MET A 23 13.22 27.13 17.74
C MET A 23 12.16 27.78 18.63
N GLU A 24 11.50 26.98 19.45
CA GLU A 24 10.48 27.43 20.41
C GLU A 24 11.10 27.46 21.80
N LEU A 25 11.49 28.64 22.27
CA LEU A 25 12.04 28.81 23.62
C LEU A 25 10.91 29.05 24.63
N GLN A 26 10.88 28.21 25.66
CA GLN A 26 9.97 28.32 26.80
C GLN A 26 10.74 28.04 28.09
N ASP A 27 10.44 26.95 28.81
CA ASP A 27 11.24 26.49 29.94
C ASP A 27 12.61 26.02 29.43
N GLN A 28 13.67 26.70 29.85
CA GLN A 28 15.04 26.43 29.43
C GLN A 28 15.70 25.32 30.26
N SER A 29 15.08 24.85 31.34
CA SER A 29 15.59 23.71 32.08
C SER A 29 15.61 22.42 31.25
N ILE A 30 14.71 22.33 30.25
CA ILE A 30 14.57 21.20 29.33
C ILE A 30 14.54 21.72 27.88
N GLY A 31 15.53 21.28 27.09
CA GLY A 31 15.56 21.45 25.65
C GLY A 31 15.37 20.12 24.92
N ILE A 32 14.58 20.13 23.85
CA ILE A 32 14.30 18.93 23.05
C ILE A 32 14.54 19.20 21.57
N ILE A 33 15.38 18.40 20.92
CA ILE A 33 15.56 18.38 19.47
C ILE A 33 14.68 17.25 18.90
N THR A 34 13.85 17.57 17.90
CA THR A 34 12.90 16.60 17.33
C THR A 34 12.50 16.95 15.89
N SER A 35 11.85 16.03 15.20
CA SER A 35 11.35 16.19 13.83
C SER A 35 10.06 15.38 13.62
N GLY A 36 9.33 15.65 12.53
CA GLY A 36 8.19 14.85 12.09
C GLY A 36 7.09 14.67 13.14
N ILE A 37 6.60 13.44 13.30
CA ILE A 37 5.53 13.10 14.25
C ILE A 37 5.98 13.22 15.71
N SER A 38 7.26 12.96 16.00
CA SER A 38 7.83 13.05 17.35
C SER A 38 7.65 14.44 17.98
N TYR A 39 7.63 15.49 17.16
CA TYR A 39 7.29 16.85 17.61
C TYR A 39 5.92 16.93 18.28
N GLN A 40 4.90 16.25 17.75
CA GLN A 40 3.55 16.27 18.33
C GLN A 40 3.55 15.55 19.68
N TYR A 41 4.25 14.42 19.79
CA TYR A 41 4.37 13.71 21.08
C TYR A 41 5.05 14.58 22.14
N VAL A 42 6.10 15.32 21.76
CA VAL A 42 6.79 16.25 22.65
C VAL A 42 5.88 17.39 23.08
N LYS A 43 5.17 18.05 22.16
CA LYS A 43 4.30 19.19 22.49
C LYS A 43 3.13 18.79 23.38
N GLU A 44 2.59 17.59 23.22
CA GLU A 44 1.51 17.09 24.07
C GLU A 44 2.04 16.63 25.45
N ALA A 45 3.19 15.94 25.48
CA ALA A 45 3.78 15.46 26.72
C ALA A 45 4.35 16.60 27.58
N LEU A 46 5.06 17.54 26.97
CA LEU A 46 5.85 18.58 27.65
C LEU A 46 5.55 19.95 27.01
N PRO A 47 4.34 20.51 27.21
CA PRO A 47 3.88 21.70 26.50
C PRO A 47 4.75 22.95 26.77
N THR A 48 5.42 22.98 27.92
CA THR A 48 6.27 24.10 28.37
C THR A 48 7.75 23.91 28.06
N ALA A 49 8.19 22.75 27.56
CA ALA A 49 9.60 22.53 27.24
C ALA A 49 10.05 23.40 26.07
N SER A 50 11.31 23.80 26.06
CA SER A 50 11.93 24.41 24.88
C SER A 50 12.16 23.36 23.81
N VAL A 51 11.80 23.64 22.56
CA VAL A 51 11.84 22.65 21.46
C VAL A 51 12.52 23.25 20.23
N LEU A 52 13.53 22.56 19.70
CA LEU A 52 14.06 22.76 18.36
C LEU A 52 13.44 21.71 17.43
N LYS A 53 12.44 22.14 16.65
CA LYS A 53 11.81 21.32 15.61
C LYS A 53 12.60 21.48 14.30
N LEU A 54 13.19 20.39 13.82
CA LEU A 54 13.88 20.36 12.54
C LEU A 54 12.93 19.88 11.43
N GLY A 55 12.63 20.75 10.48
CA GLY A 55 11.83 20.46 9.28
C GLY A 55 12.66 19.99 8.09
N LEU A 56 13.96 20.32 8.06
CA LEU A 56 14.93 19.79 7.10
C LEU A 56 16.10 19.16 7.88
N THR A 57 16.21 17.83 7.78
CA THR A 57 17.11 17.03 8.64
C THR A 57 18.35 16.52 7.92
N ASN A 58 18.54 16.81 6.63
CA ASN A 58 19.75 16.43 5.90
C ASN A 58 20.17 17.50 4.88
N PRO A 59 21.32 18.18 5.08
CA PRO A 59 22.17 18.14 6.28
C PRO A 59 21.47 18.71 7.52
N LEU A 60 21.92 18.34 8.72
CA LEU A 60 21.44 18.97 9.95
C LEU A 60 22.08 20.37 10.15
N PRO A 61 21.33 21.35 10.69
CA PRO A 61 21.84 22.69 10.92
C PRO A 61 22.71 22.72 12.18
N SER A 62 24.01 22.51 11.99
CA SER A 62 24.98 22.40 13.08
C SER A 62 25.09 23.66 13.95
N GLY A 63 24.96 24.84 13.35
CA GLY A 63 24.96 26.14 14.02
C GLY A 63 23.73 26.33 14.88
N LEU A 64 22.54 26.10 14.31
CA LEU A 64 21.26 26.20 14.99
C LEU A 64 21.15 25.21 16.15
N ILE A 65 21.63 23.97 15.97
CA ILE A 65 21.68 22.96 17.03
C ILE A 65 22.59 23.43 18.18
N LYS A 66 23.78 23.96 17.88
CA LYS A 66 24.69 24.52 18.90
C LYS A 66 24.06 25.71 19.62
N GLU A 67 23.42 26.60 18.87
CA GLU A 67 22.72 27.77 19.43
C GLU A 67 21.61 27.34 20.39
N PHE A 68 20.79 26.36 20.00
CA PHE A 68 19.74 25.84 20.87
C PHE A 68 20.30 25.14 22.11
N ALA A 69 21.30 24.27 21.94
CA ALA A 69 21.94 23.56 23.03
C ALA A 69 22.58 24.49 24.06
N ALA A 70 23.04 25.67 23.65
CA ALA A 70 23.61 26.68 24.55
C ALA A 70 22.56 27.44 25.38
N LYS A 71 21.26 27.34 25.04
CA LYS A 71 20.15 28.04 25.69
C LYS A 71 19.38 27.18 26.69
N VAL A 72 19.79 25.93 26.90
CA VAL A 72 19.04 24.97 27.72
C VAL A 72 19.96 24.20 28.66
N ASP A 73 19.46 23.83 29.84
CA ASP A 73 20.26 23.16 30.87
C ASP A 73 20.43 21.67 30.57
N LYS A 74 19.34 20.99 30.16
CA LYS A 74 19.34 19.56 29.84
C LYS A 74 18.76 19.33 28.45
N LEU A 75 19.55 18.70 27.58
CA LEU A 75 19.19 18.47 26.19
C LEU A 75 18.77 17.01 25.94
N TYR A 76 17.64 16.86 25.27
CA TYR A 76 17.13 15.57 24.81
C TYR A 76 16.98 15.55 23.28
N VAL A 77 17.06 14.35 22.70
CA VAL A 77 16.62 14.08 21.33
C VAL A 77 15.45 13.10 21.40
N VAL A 78 14.33 13.47 20.80
CA VAL A 78 13.15 12.62 20.65
C VAL A 78 12.94 12.36 19.16
N GLU A 79 13.33 11.16 18.73
CA GLU A 79 13.22 10.68 17.35
C GLU A 79 12.76 9.23 17.31
N GLU A 80 12.00 8.84 16.29
CA GLU A 80 11.60 7.44 16.08
C GLU A 80 12.70 6.63 15.39
N LEU A 81 12.69 5.30 15.61
CA LEU A 81 13.63 4.35 15.02
C LEU A 81 15.10 4.63 15.42
N GLU A 82 16.03 4.65 14.47
CA GLU A 82 17.47 4.75 14.73
C GLU A 82 17.90 6.15 15.22
N PRO A 83 19.01 6.28 15.99
CA PRO A 83 19.51 7.55 16.53
C PRO A 83 20.19 8.44 15.47
N TYR A 84 19.47 8.90 14.45
CA TYR A 84 20.06 9.75 13.40
C TYR A 84 20.42 11.15 13.94
N MET A 85 19.46 11.89 14.49
CA MET A 85 19.70 13.23 15.03
C MET A 85 20.56 13.19 16.29
N GLU A 86 20.34 12.20 17.16
CA GLU A 86 21.14 12.02 18.39
C GLU A 86 22.62 11.82 18.08
N ASN A 87 22.95 10.95 17.12
CA ASN A 87 24.34 10.71 16.75
C ASN A 87 25.00 11.96 16.17
N GLU A 88 24.29 12.73 15.35
CA GLU A 88 24.82 13.95 14.77
C GLU A 88 24.99 15.07 15.81
N VAL A 89 24.06 15.22 16.75
CA VAL A 89 24.21 16.16 17.89
C VAL A 89 25.43 15.78 18.74
N ARG A 90 25.64 14.49 19.03
CA ARG A 90 26.85 14.02 19.75
C ARG A 90 28.14 14.28 18.98
N ARG A 91 28.14 14.13 17.64
CA ARG A 91 29.31 14.43 16.79
C ARG A 91 29.73 15.90 16.85
N LEU A 92 28.79 16.80 17.16
CA LEU A 92 29.09 18.22 17.41
C LEU A 92 29.73 18.47 18.78
N GLY A 93 29.95 17.43 19.60
CA GLY A 93 30.48 17.53 20.95
C GLY A 93 29.44 17.93 22.00
N ILE A 94 28.15 17.84 21.67
CA ILE A 94 27.06 18.24 22.56
C ILE A 94 26.57 17.00 23.33
N ASN A 95 26.50 17.12 24.67
CA ASN A 95 25.91 16.08 25.49
C ASN A 95 24.39 16.05 25.32
N VAL A 96 23.83 14.88 25.00
CA VAL A 96 22.40 14.73 24.71
C VAL A 96 21.89 13.35 25.09
N ILE A 97 20.64 13.32 25.56
CA ILE A 97 19.94 12.13 26.02
C ILE A 97 18.85 11.76 25.01
N GLY A 98 18.87 10.54 24.49
CA GLY A 98 17.84 10.07 23.55
C GLY A 98 17.57 8.57 23.71
N LYS A 99 18.26 7.71 22.96
CA LYS A 99 18.03 6.26 22.94
C LYS A 99 18.37 5.52 24.23
N GLU A 100 19.06 6.17 25.16
CA GLU A 100 19.14 5.65 26.53
C GLU A 100 17.78 5.65 27.24
N LEU A 101 16.86 6.53 26.83
CA LEU A 101 15.49 6.61 27.33
C LEU A 101 14.46 5.98 26.40
N PHE A 102 14.70 6.04 25.09
CA PHE A 102 13.75 5.63 24.05
C PHE A 102 14.24 4.43 23.24
N PRO A 103 13.39 3.44 22.92
CA PRO A 103 13.81 2.30 22.10
C PRO A 103 14.19 2.76 20.67
N PRO A 104 15.18 2.10 20.03
CA PRO A 104 15.54 2.36 18.64
C PRO A 104 14.59 1.68 17.62
N TYR A 105 13.44 1.18 18.08
CA TYR A 105 12.47 0.43 17.30
C TYR A 105 11.04 0.74 17.79
N GLY A 106 10.06 0.43 16.94
CA GLY A 106 8.65 0.71 17.23
C GLY A 106 8.31 2.20 17.13
N GLU A 107 7.10 2.54 17.56
CA GLU A 107 6.57 3.90 17.57
C GLU A 107 6.70 4.54 18.95
N LEU A 108 6.96 5.84 18.99
CA LEU A 108 6.89 6.60 20.23
C LEU A 108 5.43 6.92 20.57
N SER A 109 5.18 7.23 21.85
CA SER A 109 3.88 7.72 22.29
C SER A 109 4.05 8.91 23.22
N VAL A 110 3.02 9.76 23.28
CA VAL A 110 2.94 10.90 24.22
C VAL A 110 3.26 10.43 25.65
N ARG A 111 2.64 9.32 26.06
CA ARG A 111 2.86 8.71 27.38
C ARG A 111 4.31 8.35 27.62
N MET A 112 4.96 7.68 26.67
CA MET A 112 6.36 7.29 26.79
C MET A 112 7.28 8.52 26.89
N VAL A 113 7.07 9.53 26.05
CA VAL A 113 7.85 10.78 26.07
C VAL A 113 7.73 11.46 27.43
N TYR A 114 6.50 11.58 27.95
CA TYR A 114 6.27 12.15 29.27
C TYR A 114 6.97 11.35 30.38
N GLU A 115 6.73 10.04 30.45
CA GLU A 115 7.25 9.17 31.51
C GLU A 115 8.78 9.19 31.55
N LYS A 116 9.42 9.12 30.39
CA LYS A 116 10.87 9.01 30.29
C LYS A 116 11.58 10.32 30.58
N ILE A 117 11.03 11.46 30.17
CA ILE A 117 11.69 12.76 30.37
C ILE A 117 11.36 13.36 31.74
N SER A 118 10.09 13.27 32.19
CA SER A 118 9.68 13.83 33.49
C SER A 118 9.99 12.93 34.68
N GLY A 119 10.16 11.61 34.45
CA GLY A 119 10.27 10.61 35.50
C GLY A 119 8.96 10.38 36.27
N GLN A 120 7.86 11.03 35.88
CA GLN A 120 6.54 10.89 36.49
C GLN A 120 5.73 9.83 35.74
N PRO A 121 4.86 9.06 36.43
CA PRO A 121 3.95 8.16 35.74
C PRO A 121 3.09 8.94 34.74
N GLY A 122 2.98 8.42 33.52
CA GLY A 122 2.21 9.05 32.47
C GLY A 122 0.73 9.06 32.82
N ILE A 123 -0.01 9.96 32.18
CA ILE A 123 -1.46 10.01 32.31
C ILE A 123 -1.99 8.63 31.92
N THR A 124 -2.74 8.00 32.83
CA THR A 124 -3.49 6.78 32.54
C THR A 124 -4.55 7.13 31.51
N VAL A 125 -4.24 6.88 30.25
CA VAL A 125 -5.24 6.97 29.18
C VAL A 125 -6.25 5.86 29.46
N ALA A 126 -7.54 6.19 29.42
CA ALA A 126 -8.58 5.17 29.41
C ALA A 126 -8.24 4.13 28.33
N PRO A 127 -8.58 2.84 28.53
CA PRO A 127 -8.38 1.83 27.50
C PRO A 127 -8.90 2.35 26.17
N ALA A 128 -8.16 2.12 25.09
CA ALA A 128 -8.60 2.51 23.76
C ALA A 128 -10.05 2.05 23.58
N PHE A 129 -10.93 2.96 23.13
CA PHE A 129 -12.29 2.60 22.79
C PHE A 129 -12.22 1.40 21.82
N ASP A 130 -13.02 0.37 22.08
CA ASP A 130 -13.13 -0.80 21.20
C ASP A 130 -13.79 -0.37 19.89
N SER A 131 -12.97 0.23 19.03
CA SER A 131 -13.39 0.79 17.76
C SER A 131 -13.41 -0.32 16.73
N PRO A 132 -14.46 -0.43 15.90
CA PRO A 132 -14.48 -1.40 14.83
C PRO A 132 -13.25 -1.20 13.93
N ILE A 133 -12.48 -2.28 13.76
CA ILE A 133 -11.30 -2.29 12.89
C ILE A 133 -11.75 -1.90 11.47
N ARG A 134 -11.08 -0.91 10.90
CA ARG A 134 -11.28 -0.48 9.50
C ARG A 134 -10.12 -1.03 8.66
N PRO A 135 -10.20 -2.30 8.21
CA PRO A 135 -9.13 -2.86 7.41
C PRO A 135 -9.01 -2.09 6.09
N PRO A 136 -7.80 -1.95 5.53
CA PRO A 136 -7.61 -1.49 4.17
C PRO A 136 -8.40 -2.39 3.21
N VAL A 137 -9.26 -1.80 2.38
CA VAL A 137 -10.13 -2.54 1.44
C VAL A 137 -10.12 -1.90 0.06
N MET A 138 -10.26 -2.73 -0.97
CA MET A 138 -10.41 -2.26 -2.35
C MET A 138 -11.73 -1.48 -2.53
N CYS A 139 -11.72 -0.45 -3.38
CA CYS A 139 -12.90 0.37 -3.68
C CYS A 139 -14.09 -0.49 -4.18
N PRO A 140 -15.35 -0.03 -4.00
CA PRO A 140 -16.49 -0.59 -4.72
C PRO A 140 -16.21 -0.66 -6.23
N GLY A 141 -16.45 -1.82 -6.86
CA GLY A 141 -16.20 -2.03 -8.29
C GLY A 141 -14.73 -2.15 -8.70
N CYS A 142 -13.78 -2.23 -7.77
CA CYS A 142 -12.37 -2.45 -8.11
C CYS A 142 -12.18 -3.73 -8.95
N PRO A 143 -11.46 -3.66 -10.09
CA PRO A 143 -11.24 -4.80 -10.98
C PRO A 143 -10.42 -5.92 -10.33
N HIS A 144 -9.46 -5.58 -9.45
CA HIS A 144 -8.58 -6.58 -8.83
C HIS A 144 -9.32 -7.55 -7.89
N ARG A 145 -10.51 -7.18 -7.41
CA ARG A 145 -11.31 -7.99 -6.50
C ARG A 145 -11.59 -9.40 -7.04
N GLY A 146 -11.94 -9.51 -8.33
CA GLY A 146 -12.24 -10.80 -8.95
C GLY A 146 -11.01 -11.71 -9.02
N ILE A 147 -9.84 -11.13 -9.27
CA ILE A 147 -8.56 -11.84 -9.28
C ILE A 147 -8.26 -12.44 -7.90
N PHE A 148 -8.21 -11.62 -6.84
CA PHE A 148 -7.88 -12.13 -5.50
C PHE A 148 -8.93 -13.07 -4.94
N TYR A 149 -10.20 -12.90 -5.30
CA TYR A 149 -11.24 -13.88 -4.97
C TYR A 149 -10.94 -15.24 -5.59
N THR A 150 -10.57 -15.26 -6.88
CA THR A 150 -10.20 -16.50 -7.59
C THR A 150 -8.90 -17.11 -7.05
N LEU A 151 -7.87 -16.31 -6.79
CA LEU A 151 -6.61 -16.78 -6.19
C LEU A 151 -6.85 -17.45 -4.83
N LYS A 152 -7.69 -16.85 -3.97
CA LYS A 152 -8.11 -17.45 -2.69
C LYS A 152 -8.81 -18.79 -2.91
N GLN A 153 -9.74 -18.86 -3.86
CA GLN A 153 -10.48 -20.09 -4.15
C GLN A 153 -9.56 -21.24 -4.62
N LEU A 154 -8.52 -20.88 -5.38
CA LEU A 154 -7.52 -21.82 -5.88
C LEU A 154 -6.43 -22.16 -4.84
N LYS A 155 -6.39 -21.43 -3.71
CA LYS A 155 -5.39 -21.58 -2.64
C LYS A 155 -3.95 -21.47 -3.17
N LEU A 156 -3.73 -20.52 -4.07
CA LEU A 156 -2.40 -20.28 -4.64
C LEU A 156 -1.55 -19.46 -3.68
N ILE A 157 -0.25 -19.72 -3.73
CA ILE A 157 0.78 -18.87 -3.14
C ILE A 157 0.97 -17.66 -4.07
N VAL A 158 0.89 -16.46 -3.52
CA VAL A 158 0.94 -15.23 -4.29
C VAL A 158 2.16 -14.41 -3.86
N SER A 159 3.16 -14.36 -4.74
CA SER A 159 4.21 -13.35 -4.65
C SER A 159 3.65 -12.04 -5.14
N GLY A 160 3.37 -11.13 -4.21
CA GLY A 160 2.71 -9.87 -4.47
C GLY A 160 3.68 -8.70 -4.55
N ASP A 161 3.22 -7.66 -5.22
CA ASP A 161 3.91 -6.39 -5.34
C ASP A 161 3.15 -5.28 -4.60
N ILE A 162 3.73 -4.08 -4.45
CA ILE A 162 3.04 -2.98 -3.75
C ILE A 162 2.07 -2.25 -4.70
N GLY A 163 0.80 -2.10 -4.30
CA GLY A 163 -0.24 -1.39 -5.06
C GLY A 163 -1.66 -1.66 -4.53
N CYS A 164 -2.70 -1.24 -5.27
CA CYS A 164 -4.10 -1.48 -4.84
C CYS A 164 -4.41 -2.96 -4.60
N TYR A 165 -3.70 -3.84 -5.32
CA TYR A 165 -3.80 -5.28 -5.21
C TYR A 165 -3.20 -5.83 -3.89
N THR A 166 -2.32 -5.09 -3.21
CA THR A 166 -1.84 -5.44 -1.85
C THR A 166 -2.98 -5.48 -0.83
N LEU A 167 -4.07 -4.74 -1.07
CA LEU A 167 -5.27 -4.78 -0.24
C LEU A 167 -5.96 -6.16 -0.27
N GLY A 168 -5.60 -7.03 -1.21
CA GLY A 168 -6.02 -8.44 -1.26
C GLY A 168 -5.38 -9.34 -0.19
N ALA A 169 -4.37 -8.85 0.54
CA ALA A 169 -3.73 -9.56 1.64
C ALA A 169 -4.63 -9.69 2.88
N MET A 170 -5.58 -8.77 3.06
CA MET A 170 -6.42 -8.71 4.25
C MET A 170 -7.73 -9.49 4.08
N ALA A 171 -8.37 -9.80 5.21
CA ALA A 171 -9.70 -10.39 5.22
C ALA A 171 -10.72 -9.52 4.44
N PRO A 172 -11.62 -10.12 3.65
CA PRO A 172 -11.89 -11.55 3.54
C PRO A 172 -11.12 -12.25 2.39
N LEU A 173 -10.25 -11.55 1.66
CA LEU A 173 -9.55 -12.11 0.49
C LEU A 173 -8.36 -12.96 0.90
N GLU A 174 -7.47 -12.46 1.77
CA GLU A 174 -6.32 -13.22 2.33
C GLU A 174 -5.58 -14.03 1.25
N ALA A 175 -5.27 -13.40 0.13
CA ALA A 175 -4.75 -14.06 -1.07
C ALA A 175 -3.44 -13.41 -1.56
N MET A 176 -2.65 -12.87 -0.64
CA MET A 176 -1.31 -12.36 -0.91
C MET A 176 -0.37 -12.73 0.23
N ASP A 177 0.68 -13.49 -0.07
CA ASP A 177 1.57 -14.07 0.94
C ASP A 177 2.81 -13.22 1.18
N THR A 178 3.26 -12.48 0.15
CA THR A 178 4.41 -11.57 0.26
C THR A 178 4.19 -10.26 -0.46
N THR A 179 4.81 -9.19 0.05
CA THR A 179 4.89 -7.87 -0.59
C THR A 179 6.15 -7.18 -0.10
N ILE A 180 7.03 -6.76 -1.00
CA ILE A 180 8.34 -6.21 -0.65
C ILE A 180 8.43 -4.75 -1.09
N CYS A 181 8.55 -4.51 -2.39
CA CYS A 181 8.63 -3.19 -3.01
C CYS A 181 8.20 -3.29 -4.48
N MET A 182 8.04 -2.14 -5.15
CA MET A 182 7.67 -2.08 -6.56
C MET A 182 8.62 -2.91 -7.44
N GLY A 183 8.08 -3.92 -8.13
CA GLY A 183 8.76 -4.80 -9.07
C GLY A 183 9.39 -6.04 -8.45
N ALA A 184 9.24 -6.25 -7.14
CA ALA A 184 9.84 -7.39 -6.46
C ALA A 184 9.13 -8.72 -6.75
N SER A 185 7.82 -8.71 -7.05
CA SER A 185 6.99 -9.93 -7.06
C SER A 185 7.49 -11.01 -8.02
N ILE A 186 7.90 -10.62 -9.23
CA ILE A 186 8.36 -11.57 -10.25
C ILE A 186 9.70 -12.20 -9.83
N SER A 187 10.64 -11.37 -9.38
CA SER A 187 11.98 -11.83 -8.96
C SER A 187 11.94 -12.68 -7.70
N ALA A 188 11.12 -12.29 -6.71
CA ALA A 188 10.89 -13.07 -5.51
C ALA A 188 10.22 -14.40 -5.85
N GLY A 189 9.21 -14.39 -6.75
CA GLY A 189 8.57 -15.59 -7.25
C GLY A 189 9.52 -16.56 -7.93
N LEU A 190 10.37 -16.05 -8.83
CA LEU A 190 11.41 -16.87 -9.47
C LEU A 190 12.37 -17.47 -8.44
N GLY A 191 12.80 -16.68 -7.45
CA GLY A 191 13.67 -17.15 -6.37
C GLY A 191 13.05 -18.28 -5.55
N MET A 192 11.77 -18.14 -5.18
CA MET A 192 11.03 -19.18 -4.46
C MET A 192 10.93 -20.47 -5.27
N ILE A 193 10.61 -20.37 -6.57
CA ILE A 193 10.51 -21.55 -7.45
C ILE A 193 11.88 -22.19 -7.71
N LYS A 194 12.97 -21.40 -7.79
CA LYS A 194 14.34 -21.95 -7.88
C LYS A 194 14.74 -22.71 -6.61
N ALA A 195 14.29 -22.25 -5.44
CA ALA A 195 14.52 -22.94 -4.17
C ALA A 195 13.61 -24.18 -4.01
N HIS A 196 12.38 -24.10 -4.50
CA HIS A 196 11.31 -25.09 -4.35
C HIS A 196 10.54 -25.27 -5.67
N PRO A 197 11.06 -26.07 -6.63
CA PRO A 197 10.45 -26.22 -7.95
C PRO A 197 9.00 -26.71 -7.93
N GLU A 198 8.61 -27.47 -6.90
CA GLU A 198 7.24 -27.95 -6.68
C GLU A 198 6.22 -26.83 -6.45
N MET A 199 6.66 -25.63 -6.06
CA MET A 199 5.77 -24.48 -5.87
C MET A 199 5.23 -23.94 -7.20
N ALA A 200 5.85 -24.27 -8.34
CA ALA A 200 5.44 -23.70 -9.62
C ALA A 200 3.98 -24.02 -9.99
N GLU A 201 3.46 -25.18 -9.58
CA GLU A 201 2.08 -25.61 -9.88
C GLU A 201 1.02 -24.93 -9.00
N ASN A 202 1.43 -24.25 -7.92
CA ASN A 202 0.53 -23.62 -6.97
C ASN A 202 0.89 -22.17 -6.64
N MET A 203 1.73 -21.53 -7.48
CA MET A 203 2.24 -20.19 -7.23
C MET A 203 2.03 -19.26 -8.42
N VAL A 204 1.78 -17.98 -8.13
CA VAL A 204 1.77 -16.91 -9.12
C VAL A 204 2.51 -15.67 -8.60
N ALA A 205 3.05 -14.88 -9.52
CA ALA A 205 3.48 -13.51 -9.24
C ALA A 205 2.37 -12.54 -9.65
N VAL A 206 2.04 -11.55 -8.81
CA VAL A 206 1.03 -10.53 -9.10
C VAL A 206 1.65 -9.15 -9.07
N ILE A 207 1.50 -8.41 -10.18
CA ILE A 207 2.08 -7.08 -10.36
C ILE A 207 1.08 -6.15 -11.06
N GLY A 208 1.02 -4.88 -10.68
CA GLY A 208 0.21 -3.87 -11.39
C GLY A 208 0.85 -3.43 -12.70
N ASP A 209 0.05 -2.85 -13.60
CA ASP A 209 0.50 -2.19 -14.84
C ASP A 209 1.68 -1.21 -14.63
N SER A 210 1.48 -0.20 -13.79
CA SER A 210 2.46 0.84 -13.49
C SER A 210 3.72 0.26 -12.84
N THR A 211 3.53 -0.67 -11.90
CA THR A 211 4.63 -1.37 -11.21
C THR A 211 5.44 -2.24 -12.17
N PHE A 212 4.77 -2.91 -13.11
CA PHE A 212 5.44 -3.71 -14.13
C PHE A 212 6.34 -2.83 -15.00
N LEU A 213 5.84 -1.67 -15.43
CA LEU A 213 6.62 -0.72 -16.22
C LEU A 213 7.73 -0.02 -15.44
N HIS A 214 7.56 0.16 -14.13
CA HIS A 214 8.57 0.78 -13.25
C HIS A 214 9.79 -0.14 -13.06
N SER A 215 9.57 -1.42 -12.74
CA SER A 215 10.67 -2.34 -12.39
C SER A 215 10.36 -3.84 -12.58
N GLY A 216 9.19 -4.20 -13.10
CA GLY A 216 8.82 -5.61 -13.33
C GLY A 216 9.35 -6.22 -14.63
N ILE A 217 9.59 -5.40 -15.67
CA ILE A 217 10.05 -5.88 -16.99
C ILE A 217 11.33 -6.72 -16.88
N THR A 218 12.31 -6.25 -16.11
CA THR A 218 13.59 -6.95 -15.92
C THR A 218 13.42 -8.25 -15.16
N GLY A 219 12.47 -8.32 -14.21
CA GLY A 219 12.13 -9.56 -13.52
C GLY A 219 11.54 -10.60 -14.47
N LEU A 220 10.62 -10.19 -15.35
CA LEU A 220 10.04 -11.10 -16.35
C LEU A 220 11.09 -11.58 -17.36
N MET A 221 12.00 -10.69 -17.76
CA MET A 221 13.12 -11.05 -18.62
C MET A 221 14.02 -12.10 -17.98
N ASP A 222 14.31 -11.99 -16.68
CA ASP A 222 15.09 -12.98 -15.95
C ASP A 222 14.37 -14.33 -15.84
N VAL A 223 13.06 -14.33 -15.62
CA VAL A 223 12.24 -15.55 -15.67
C VAL A 223 12.37 -16.26 -17.01
N VAL A 224 12.22 -15.53 -18.12
CA VAL A 224 12.31 -16.11 -19.47
C VAL A 224 13.72 -16.61 -19.76
N TYR A 225 14.75 -15.80 -19.48
CA TYR A 225 16.15 -16.15 -19.72
C TYR A 225 16.57 -17.43 -18.96
N ASN A 226 16.10 -17.60 -17.72
CA ASN A 226 16.44 -18.76 -16.90
C ASN A 226 15.50 -19.96 -17.11
N GLY A 227 14.51 -19.88 -18.02
CA GLY A 227 13.52 -20.93 -18.20
C GLY A 227 12.68 -21.20 -16.93
N GLY A 228 12.40 -20.16 -16.14
CA GLY A 228 11.63 -20.28 -14.91
C GLY A 228 10.16 -20.62 -15.17
N ASN A 229 9.63 -21.59 -14.43
CA ASN A 229 8.21 -21.96 -14.49
C ASN A 229 7.37 -21.06 -13.57
N LEU A 230 7.13 -19.81 -13.97
CA LEU A 230 6.36 -18.85 -13.18
C LEU A 230 5.24 -18.22 -14.02
N THR A 231 4.00 -18.33 -13.53
CA THR A 231 2.85 -17.60 -14.07
C THR A 231 2.80 -16.19 -13.46
N THR A 232 2.86 -15.16 -14.31
CA THR A 232 2.81 -13.74 -13.90
C THR A 232 1.47 -13.12 -14.27
N LEU A 233 0.76 -12.55 -13.29
CA LEU A 233 -0.46 -11.78 -13.49
C LEU A 233 -0.14 -10.28 -13.51
N ILE A 234 -0.31 -9.65 -14.67
CA ILE A 234 -0.26 -8.20 -14.82
C ILE A 234 -1.69 -7.66 -14.63
N LEU A 235 -1.90 -6.87 -13.58
CA LEU A 235 -3.19 -6.29 -13.24
C LEU A 235 -3.28 -4.87 -13.80
N ASP A 236 -3.88 -4.75 -14.98
CA ASP A 236 -4.00 -3.50 -15.71
C ASP A 236 -5.33 -2.82 -15.40
N ASN A 237 -5.25 -1.77 -14.56
CA ASN A 237 -6.38 -0.88 -14.28
C ASN A 237 -6.24 0.49 -14.97
N SER A 238 -5.26 0.60 -15.88
CA SER A 238 -4.99 1.76 -16.72
C SER A 238 -4.65 3.04 -15.95
N ILE A 239 -4.09 2.94 -14.73
CA ILE A 239 -3.67 4.10 -13.94
C ILE A 239 -2.76 3.73 -12.75
N THR A 240 -1.88 4.63 -12.33
CA THR A 240 -1.16 4.50 -11.04
C THR A 240 -2.08 4.94 -9.89
N ALA A 241 -2.98 4.04 -9.46
CA ALA A 241 -4.13 4.40 -8.62
C ALA A 241 -3.76 4.95 -7.23
N MET A 242 -2.88 4.28 -6.47
CA MET A 242 -2.58 4.66 -5.07
C MET A 242 -1.77 5.95 -4.93
N THR A 243 -1.16 6.46 -6.00
CA THR A 243 -0.33 7.68 -5.96
C THR A 243 -1.12 8.94 -6.30
N GLY A 244 -2.46 8.87 -6.22
CA GLY A 244 -3.35 9.95 -6.62
C GLY A 244 -3.72 9.92 -8.11
N HIS A 245 -3.80 8.73 -8.70
CA HIS A 245 -4.17 8.51 -10.12
C HIS A 245 -3.19 9.15 -11.10
N GLN A 246 -1.90 8.89 -10.94
CA GLN A 246 -0.89 9.42 -11.85
C GLN A 246 -0.86 8.65 -13.17
N GLU A 247 -0.72 9.40 -14.26
CA GLU A 247 -0.47 8.85 -15.59
C GLU A 247 0.84 8.05 -15.62
N ASN A 248 0.92 7.05 -16.49
CA ASN A 248 2.09 6.19 -16.64
C ASN A 248 2.24 5.72 -18.11
N PRO A 249 3.33 5.06 -18.51
CA PRO A 249 3.54 4.70 -19.91
C PRO A 249 2.45 3.78 -20.53
N ALA A 250 1.60 3.12 -19.74
CA ALA A 250 0.45 2.36 -20.21
C ALA A 250 -0.85 3.16 -20.34
N THR A 251 -0.88 4.44 -19.97
CA THR A 251 -2.11 5.26 -20.03
C THR A 251 -2.26 6.03 -21.34
N GLY A 252 -1.19 6.15 -22.13
CA GLY A 252 -1.17 6.93 -23.36
C GLY A 252 -1.20 8.44 -23.14
N LYS A 253 -0.82 8.90 -21.94
CA LYS A 253 -0.72 10.33 -21.58
C LYS A 253 0.52 10.63 -20.76
N THR A 254 1.05 11.85 -20.93
CA THR A 254 2.10 12.39 -20.06
C THR A 254 1.51 12.96 -18.77
N LEU A 255 2.37 13.25 -17.78
CA LEU A 255 1.99 13.95 -16.55
C LEU A 255 1.30 15.31 -16.82
N MET A 256 1.60 15.95 -17.96
CA MET A 256 0.99 17.23 -18.37
C MET A 256 -0.32 17.03 -19.15
N GLY A 257 -0.86 15.81 -19.23
CA GLY A 257 -2.10 15.48 -19.92
C GLY A 257 -2.00 15.42 -21.45
N GLN A 258 -0.81 15.57 -22.02
CA GLN A 258 -0.58 15.45 -23.46
C GLN A 258 -0.64 13.98 -23.89
N THR A 259 -1.14 13.71 -25.09
CA THR A 259 -1.09 12.38 -25.70
C THR A 259 0.35 11.85 -25.73
N ALA A 260 0.53 10.60 -25.34
CA ALA A 260 1.80 9.90 -25.36
C ALA A 260 1.61 8.51 -26.00
N PRO A 261 2.68 7.89 -26.53
CA PRO A 261 2.64 6.48 -26.92
C PRO A 261 2.23 5.61 -25.73
N GLN A 262 1.39 4.62 -25.99
CA GLN A 262 0.95 3.65 -24.99
C GLN A 262 1.73 2.35 -25.15
N VAL A 263 2.26 1.82 -24.05
CA VAL A 263 2.91 0.51 -24.07
C VAL A 263 1.87 -0.59 -24.27
N ASP A 264 2.09 -1.42 -25.29
CA ASP A 264 1.33 -2.66 -25.48
C ASP A 264 1.99 -3.79 -24.66
N PHE A 265 1.31 -4.22 -23.60
CA PHE A 265 1.80 -5.29 -22.72
C PHE A 265 1.96 -6.62 -23.44
N VAL A 266 1.08 -6.97 -24.39
CA VAL A 266 1.17 -8.22 -25.15
C VAL A 266 2.40 -8.18 -26.04
N ALA A 267 2.58 -7.10 -26.81
CA ALA A 267 3.74 -6.93 -27.66
C ALA A 267 5.05 -6.91 -26.86
N LEU A 268 5.06 -6.22 -25.72
CA LEU A 268 6.21 -6.17 -24.82
C LEU A 268 6.56 -7.56 -24.27
N CYS A 269 5.59 -8.32 -23.75
CA CYS A 269 5.82 -9.66 -23.25
C CYS A 269 6.31 -10.62 -24.34
N LYS A 270 5.77 -10.51 -25.57
CA LYS A 270 6.27 -11.26 -26.73
C LYS A 270 7.72 -10.92 -27.06
N ALA A 271 8.08 -9.63 -27.04
CA ALA A 271 9.44 -9.16 -27.32
C ALA A 271 10.45 -9.64 -26.27
N ILE A 272 10.02 -9.82 -25.02
CA ILE A 272 10.83 -10.40 -23.93
C ILE A 272 11.03 -11.92 -24.12
N GLY A 273 10.17 -12.59 -24.91
CA GLY A 273 10.26 -14.02 -25.21
C GLY A 273 9.20 -14.89 -24.54
N VAL A 274 8.16 -14.29 -23.92
CA VAL A 274 7.04 -15.05 -23.37
C VAL A 274 6.19 -15.62 -24.51
N LYS A 275 5.99 -16.94 -24.51
CA LYS A 275 5.19 -17.64 -25.53
C LYS A 275 3.71 -17.69 -25.19
N ARG A 276 3.39 -17.77 -23.90
CA ARG A 276 2.03 -17.95 -23.37
C ARG A 276 1.54 -16.65 -22.76
N ILE A 277 0.70 -15.93 -23.50
CA ILE A 277 0.16 -14.63 -23.08
C ILE A 277 -1.35 -14.65 -23.29
N THR A 278 -2.11 -14.43 -22.23
CA THR A 278 -3.57 -14.44 -22.27
C THR A 278 -4.12 -13.17 -21.63
N GLU A 279 -5.02 -12.49 -22.33
CA GLU A 279 -5.76 -11.34 -21.78
C GLU A 279 -7.12 -11.80 -21.25
N VAL A 280 -7.50 -11.32 -20.07
CA VAL A 280 -8.78 -11.66 -19.41
C VAL A 280 -9.44 -10.42 -18.83
N ASP A 281 -10.77 -10.39 -18.81
CA ASP A 281 -11.53 -9.46 -17.98
C ASP A 281 -11.57 -10.01 -16.55
N PRO A 282 -11.06 -9.29 -15.54
CA PRO A 282 -11.06 -9.75 -14.16
C PRO A 282 -12.46 -9.95 -13.55
N PHE A 283 -13.53 -9.48 -14.20
CA PHE A 283 -14.91 -9.76 -13.77
C PHE A 283 -15.47 -11.06 -14.34
N ASP A 284 -14.88 -11.63 -15.39
CA ASP A 284 -15.22 -12.98 -15.86
C ASP A 284 -14.50 -14.01 -14.99
N LEU A 285 -15.08 -14.29 -13.82
CA LEU A 285 -14.49 -15.17 -12.80
C LEU A 285 -14.26 -16.59 -13.31
N GLU A 286 -15.09 -17.09 -14.23
CA GLU A 286 -14.95 -18.43 -14.78
C GLU A 286 -13.75 -18.49 -15.72
N THR A 287 -13.63 -17.55 -16.66
CA THR A 287 -12.49 -17.45 -17.57
C THR A 287 -11.20 -17.24 -16.80
N VAL A 288 -11.15 -16.30 -15.85
CA VAL A 288 -9.98 -16.06 -15.00
C VAL A 288 -9.53 -17.35 -14.31
N LYS A 289 -10.46 -18.09 -13.69
CA LYS A 289 -10.15 -19.33 -12.98
C LYS A 289 -9.60 -20.40 -13.91
N ASN A 290 -10.17 -20.55 -15.10
CA ASN A 290 -9.74 -21.55 -16.07
C ASN A 290 -8.37 -21.22 -16.67
N VAL A 291 -8.13 -19.94 -16.99
CA VAL A 291 -6.83 -19.48 -17.50
C VAL A 291 -5.76 -19.67 -16.45
N ILE A 292 -5.97 -19.23 -15.20
CA ILE A 292 -4.97 -19.41 -14.13
C ILE A 292 -4.62 -20.90 -13.96
N LYS A 293 -5.63 -21.79 -13.88
CA LYS A 293 -5.40 -23.23 -13.77
C LYS A 293 -4.63 -23.82 -14.96
N THR A 294 -4.89 -23.32 -16.16
CA THR A 294 -4.22 -23.77 -17.37
C THR A 294 -2.75 -23.36 -17.35
N GLU A 295 -2.48 -22.10 -16.99
CA GLU A 295 -1.13 -21.55 -17.05
C GLU A 295 -0.20 -22.10 -15.96
N ILE A 296 -0.68 -22.28 -14.72
CA ILE A 296 0.14 -22.86 -13.64
C ILE A 296 0.46 -24.36 -13.84
N ALA A 297 -0.33 -25.05 -14.66
CA ALA A 297 -0.14 -26.48 -14.93
C ALA A 297 0.88 -26.75 -16.06
N VAL A 298 1.31 -25.73 -16.79
CA VAL A 298 2.27 -25.86 -17.89
C VAL A 298 3.66 -25.48 -17.39
N PRO A 299 4.70 -26.32 -17.61
CA PRO A 299 6.06 -26.05 -17.13
C PRO A 299 6.81 -25.03 -18.02
N GLU A 300 6.20 -23.88 -18.27
CA GLU A 300 6.77 -22.77 -19.06
C GLU A 300 6.35 -21.43 -18.45
N PRO A 301 7.17 -20.36 -18.59
CA PRO A 301 6.78 -19.03 -18.17
C PRO A 301 5.57 -18.52 -18.96
N SER A 302 4.62 -17.93 -18.25
CA SER A 302 3.37 -17.41 -18.82
C SER A 302 3.00 -16.06 -18.22
N VAL A 303 2.23 -15.29 -18.98
CA VAL A 303 1.70 -13.99 -18.55
C VAL A 303 0.19 -13.95 -18.76
N ILE A 304 -0.53 -13.58 -17.70
CA ILE A 304 -1.97 -13.30 -17.75
C ILE A 304 -2.14 -11.80 -17.53
N ILE A 305 -2.72 -11.10 -18.50
CA ILE A 305 -3.02 -9.67 -18.39
C ILE A 305 -4.50 -9.55 -18.03
N ALA A 306 -4.77 -9.21 -16.77
CA ALA A 306 -6.12 -8.93 -16.29
C ALA A 306 -6.41 -7.43 -16.50
N ARG A 307 -7.10 -7.09 -17.58
CA ARG A 307 -7.31 -5.69 -17.99
C ARG A 307 -8.75 -5.25 -17.74
N ARG A 308 -8.91 -4.24 -16.88
CA ARG A 308 -10.17 -3.49 -16.73
C ARG A 308 -9.90 -2.15 -16.02
N PRO A 309 -10.33 -1.00 -16.58
CA PRO A 309 -10.06 0.31 -16.00
C PRO A 309 -10.48 0.45 -14.53
N CYS A 310 -9.74 1.25 -13.78
CA CYS A 310 -10.06 1.55 -12.39
C CYS A 310 -11.46 2.22 -12.29
N ALA A 311 -12.27 1.75 -11.34
CA ALA A 311 -13.62 2.26 -11.10
C ALA A 311 -13.66 3.76 -10.68
N LEU A 312 -12.51 4.32 -10.29
CA LEU A 312 -12.38 5.73 -9.93
C LEU A 312 -12.05 6.62 -11.13
N ILE A 313 -11.46 6.09 -12.20
CA ILE A 313 -11.18 6.85 -13.44
C ILE A 313 -12.33 6.71 -14.45
N ILE A 314 -12.95 5.52 -14.53
CA ILE A 314 -14.18 5.29 -15.29
C ILE A 314 -15.28 5.02 -14.28
N LYS A 315 -16.01 6.08 -13.92
CA LYS A 315 -17.14 5.97 -13.00
C LYS A 315 -18.27 5.22 -13.68
N ASN A 316 -18.64 4.07 -13.11
CA ASN A 316 -19.80 3.35 -13.57
C ASN A 316 -21.08 4.14 -13.22
N THR A 317 -21.93 4.36 -14.22
CA THR A 317 -23.24 5.05 -14.06
C THR A 317 -24.40 4.08 -13.82
N GLU A 318 -24.10 2.77 -13.77
CA GLU A 318 -25.08 1.75 -13.44
C GLU A 318 -25.69 1.98 -12.06
N LYS A 319 -26.97 1.64 -11.93
CA LYS A 319 -27.67 1.75 -10.65
C LYS A 319 -27.10 0.74 -9.64
N PRO A 320 -27.11 1.07 -8.34
CA PRO A 320 -26.86 0.12 -7.28
C PRO A 320 -27.65 -1.18 -7.46
N LEU A 321 -27.06 -2.29 -7.04
CA LEU A 321 -27.73 -3.58 -7.08
C LEU A 321 -28.84 -3.65 -6.03
N GLN A 322 -29.84 -4.47 -6.32
CA GLN A 322 -30.94 -4.79 -5.40
C GLN A 322 -30.78 -6.19 -4.84
N VAL A 323 -31.31 -6.40 -3.63
CA VAL A 323 -31.35 -7.70 -2.96
C VAL A 323 -32.78 -8.20 -2.92
N GLN A 324 -33.02 -9.39 -3.46
CA GLN A 324 -34.30 -10.10 -3.44
C GLN A 324 -34.07 -11.57 -3.12
N ASP A 325 -34.97 -12.22 -2.39
CA ASP A 325 -34.93 -13.67 -2.11
C ASP A 325 -33.58 -14.17 -1.52
N CYS A 326 -32.92 -13.34 -0.72
CA CYS A 326 -31.61 -13.65 -0.15
C CYS A 326 -31.71 -14.68 0.98
N THR A 327 -30.89 -15.73 0.89
CA THR A 327 -30.83 -16.81 1.90
C THR A 327 -29.87 -16.52 3.05
N GLY A 328 -29.15 -15.39 3.02
CA GLY A 328 -28.19 -15.03 4.07
C GLY A 328 -26.93 -15.90 4.11
N CYS A 329 -26.57 -16.61 3.03
CA CYS A 329 -25.41 -17.52 2.99
C CYS A 329 -24.03 -16.82 3.09
N LYS A 330 -23.97 -15.48 2.99
CA LYS A 330 -22.76 -14.65 3.11
C LYS A 330 -21.66 -14.87 2.06
N MET A 331 -21.90 -15.69 1.03
CA MET A 331 -20.89 -15.98 0.00
C MET A 331 -20.42 -14.71 -0.72
N CYS A 332 -21.32 -13.79 -1.07
CA CYS A 332 -20.97 -12.52 -1.71
C CYS A 332 -20.07 -11.62 -0.84
N LEU A 333 -20.08 -11.77 0.50
CA LEU A 333 -19.19 -11.01 1.38
C LEU A 333 -17.73 -11.47 1.27
N LYS A 334 -17.48 -12.69 0.76
CA LYS A 334 -16.12 -13.17 0.50
C LYS A 334 -15.38 -12.38 -0.59
N LEU A 335 -16.11 -11.60 -1.38
CA LEU A 335 -15.53 -10.63 -2.31
C LEU A 335 -14.93 -9.40 -1.61
N GLY A 336 -15.23 -9.15 -0.33
CA GLY A 336 -14.73 -7.97 0.37
C GLY A 336 -15.19 -6.65 -0.26
N CYS A 337 -16.43 -6.60 -0.76
CA CYS A 337 -17.01 -5.37 -1.28
C CYS A 337 -17.48 -4.48 -0.12
N PRO A 338 -16.97 -3.24 0.04
CA PRO A 338 -17.41 -2.36 1.13
C PRO A 338 -18.84 -1.86 0.96
N ALA A 339 -19.45 -2.04 -0.23
CA ALA A 339 -20.86 -1.74 -0.46
C ALA A 339 -21.80 -2.88 -0.03
N LEU A 340 -21.28 -4.01 0.48
CA LEU A 340 -22.07 -5.13 0.97
C LEU A 340 -21.87 -5.31 2.48
N SER A 341 -22.97 -5.44 3.22
CA SER A 341 -22.95 -5.77 4.65
C SER A 341 -24.00 -6.84 4.97
N PHE A 342 -23.90 -7.43 6.15
CA PHE A 342 -24.85 -8.45 6.61
C PHE A 342 -25.78 -7.87 7.68
N ASP A 343 -27.08 -7.92 7.40
CA ASP A 343 -28.11 -7.66 8.40
C ASP A 343 -28.30 -8.92 9.25
N LYS A 344 -27.91 -8.84 10.53
CA LYS A 344 -28.02 -9.96 11.47
C LYS A 344 -29.47 -10.24 11.86
N GLU A 345 -30.33 -9.23 11.89
CA GLU A 345 -31.72 -9.35 12.34
C GLU A 345 -32.56 -10.04 11.26
N ASN A 346 -32.50 -9.50 10.03
CA ASN A 346 -33.26 -10.03 8.90
C ASN A 346 -32.56 -11.18 8.16
N LYS A 347 -31.35 -11.54 8.60
CA LYS A 347 -30.50 -12.60 8.01
C LYS A 347 -30.31 -12.42 6.49
N THR A 348 -30.19 -11.19 6.03
CA THR A 348 -30.05 -10.85 4.61
C THR A 348 -28.79 -10.01 4.36
N ILE A 349 -28.46 -9.81 3.09
CA ILE A 349 -27.39 -8.91 2.66
C ILE A 349 -28.01 -7.54 2.43
N LEU A 350 -27.29 -6.50 2.86
CA LEU A 350 -27.61 -5.12 2.53
C LEU A 350 -26.64 -4.62 1.47
N VAL A 351 -27.16 -3.87 0.50
CA VAL A 351 -26.37 -3.14 -0.49
C VAL A 351 -26.45 -1.66 -0.13
N ASP A 352 -25.31 -1.06 0.19
CA ASP A 352 -25.21 0.38 0.39
C ASP A 352 -25.42 1.09 -0.95
N GLN A 353 -26.53 1.83 -1.05
CA GLN A 353 -26.95 2.50 -2.28
C GLN A 353 -26.06 3.69 -2.64
N ALA A 354 -25.34 4.27 -1.68
CA ALA A 354 -24.41 5.38 -1.92
C ALA A 354 -23.04 4.88 -2.39
N LEU A 355 -22.61 3.69 -1.95
CA LEU A 355 -21.31 3.12 -2.30
C LEU A 355 -21.34 2.18 -3.51
N CYS A 356 -22.47 1.51 -3.77
CA CYS A 356 -22.54 0.50 -4.82
C CYS A 356 -22.43 1.11 -6.22
N THR A 357 -21.45 0.65 -6.99
CA THR A 357 -21.21 1.10 -8.37
C THR A 357 -21.90 0.23 -9.42
N GLY A 358 -22.83 -0.66 -9.03
CA GLY A 358 -23.54 -1.52 -9.98
C GLY A 358 -22.64 -2.49 -10.78
N CYS A 359 -21.44 -2.79 -10.29
CA CYS A 359 -20.39 -3.49 -11.05
C CYS A 359 -20.72 -4.95 -11.44
N GLY A 360 -21.73 -5.57 -10.80
CA GLY A 360 -22.22 -6.90 -11.16
C GLY A 360 -21.42 -8.09 -10.60
N LEU A 361 -20.18 -7.93 -10.17
CA LEU A 361 -19.32 -9.06 -9.74
C LEU A 361 -19.93 -9.97 -8.66
N CYS A 362 -20.73 -9.41 -7.75
CA CYS A 362 -21.39 -10.20 -6.71
C CYS A 362 -22.63 -10.97 -7.17
N ILE A 363 -23.16 -10.67 -8.36
CA ILE A 363 -24.21 -11.45 -9.03
C ILE A 363 -23.66 -12.83 -9.38
N ASP A 364 -22.47 -12.89 -9.99
CA ASP A 364 -21.83 -14.15 -10.43
C ASP A 364 -21.47 -15.07 -9.26
N VAL A 365 -21.22 -14.49 -8.08
CA VAL A 365 -20.93 -15.23 -6.85
C VAL A 365 -22.22 -15.71 -6.15
N CYS A 366 -23.37 -15.10 -6.45
CA CYS A 366 -24.64 -15.42 -5.81
C CYS A 366 -25.37 -16.57 -6.51
N LYS A 367 -25.16 -17.80 -6.05
CA LYS A 367 -25.85 -19.00 -6.59
C LYS A 367 -27.39 -18.93 -6.54
N PHE A 368 -27.95 -18.14 -5.64
CA PHE A 368 -29.39 -17.97 -5.46
C PHE A 368 -29.96 -16.82 -6.31
N LYS A 369 -29.14 -16.12 -7.10
CA LYS A 369 -29.54 -14.95 -7.91
C LYS A 369 -30.27 -13.88 -7.09
N ALA A 370 -29.83 -13.70 -5.85
CA ALA A 370 -30.44 -12.77 -4.91
C ALA A 370 -29.97 -11.32 -5.12
N LEU A 371 -28.81 -11.12 -5.74
CA LEU A 371 -28.29 -9.81 -6.13
C LEU A 371 -28.60 -9.58 -7.61
N ARG A 372 -29.27 -8.46 -7.95
CA ARG A 372 -29.76 -8.18 -9.31
C ARG A 372 -29.54 -6.72 -9.70
N LYS A 373 -29.43 -6.43 -11.00
CA LYS A 373 -29.43 -5.03 -11.47
C LYS A 373 -30.83 -4.44 -11.28
N ALA A 374 -30.90 -3.13 -11.08
CA ALA A 374 -32.19 -2.44 -10.92
C ALA A 374 -32.98 -2.51 -12.24
N GLY A 375 -34.17 -3.12 -12.21
CA GLY A 375 -35.03 -3.32 -13.39
C GLY A 375 -35.03 -4.74 -13.94
N ASP A 376 -34.19 -5.64 -13.43
CA ASP A 376 -34.27 -7.08 -13.72
C ASP A 376 -35.40 -7.72 -12.90
N ASP A 377 -36.65 -7.41 -13.24
CA ASP A 377 -37.81 -8.15 -12.76
C ASP A 377 -37.95 -9.42 -13.62
N ASN A 378 -37.95 -10.59 -12.96
CA ASN A 378 -38.10 -11.88 -13.63
C ASN A 378 -39.34 -11.88 -14.53
N VAL A 379 -39.13 -11.93 -15.85
CA VAL A 379 -40.04 -12.65 -16.74
C VAL A 379 -40.00 -14.10 -16.25
N LYS A 380 -41.03 -14.48 -15.48
CA LYS A 380 -41.31 -15.88 -15.19
C LYS A 380 -41.55 -16.56 -16.54
N ASN A 381 -40.55 -17.27 -17.05
CA ASN A 381 -40.80 -18.28 -18.06
C ASN A 381 -41.59 -19.39 -17.37
N ASN A 382 -42.88 -19.44 -17.67
CA ASN A 382 -43.79 -20.54 -17.36
C ASN A 382 -43.25 -21.87 -17.88
#